data_AF-A0A108U9S5-F1
#
_entry.id   AF-A0A108U9S5-F1
#
_cell.length_a   1.000
_cell.length_b   1.000
_cell.length_c   1.000
_cell.angle_alpha   90.00
_cell.angle_beta   90.00
_cell.angle_gamma   90.00
#
_symmetry.space_group_name_H-M   'P 1'
#
loop_
_entity.id
_entity.type
_entity.pdbx_description
1 polymer ?
#
loop_
_entity_poly.entity_id
_entity_poly.type
_entity_poly.pdbx_seq_one_letter_code
_entity_poly.pdbx_strand_id
1 'polypeptide(L)'
;MSASLSSIDPSEIIGLSTIEEAVLDSASLPSDEVRKRYLLIGDALYVSAQALRLDEDFDNLLVFAVGVAEEMSEVLLRQAIALSNRRHWQYRPLMLKSDEGNDPNSEVIAKDDQSNAMVDCLLYHLRKDDRYAADANALMASQG
;
A
#
# COMPACT_ATOMS: atom_id res chain seq x y z
N MET A 1 -8.08 -12.40 26.09
CA MET A 1 -6.66 -12.45 25.68
C MET A 1 -6.41 -11.22 24.83
N SER A 2 -5.48 -10.35 25.24
CA SER A 2 -5.14 -9.15 24.48
C SER A 2 -4.25 -9.59 23.33
N ALA A 3 -4.73 -9.54 22.10
CA ALA A 3 -3.83 -9.58 20.94
C ALA A 3 -2.91 -8.38 21.09
N SER A 4 -1.63 -8.63 21.35
CA SER A 4 -0.61 -7.60 21.21
C SER A 4 -0.68 -7.12 19.76
N LEU A 5 -0.89 -5.83 19.54
CA LEU A 5 -0.68 -5.20 18.25
C LEU A 5 0.78 -5.42 17.89
N SER A 6 1.06 -6.48 17.11
CA SER A 6 2.35 -6.67 16.48
C SER A 6 2.45 -5.65 15.37
N SER A 7 3.27 -4.62 15.56
CA SER A 7 3.71 -3.80 14.42
C SER A 7 4.37 -4.74 13.43
N ILE A 8 3.97 -4.68 12.17
CA ILE A 8 4.72 -5.34 11.10
C ILE A 8 6.09 -4.66 11.05
N ASP A 9 7.16 -5.45 11.09
CA ASP A 9 8.50 -4.92 10.91
C ASP A 9 8.61 -4.45 9.44
N PRO A 10 9.03 -3.21 9.15
CA PRO A 10 9.15 -2.72 7.78
C PRO A 10 10.03 -3.59 6.88
N SER A 11 10.97 -4.35 7.47
CA SER A 11 11.80 -5.33 6.75
C SER A 11 11.03 -6.56 6.26
N GLU A 12 9.82 -6.79 6.78
CA GLU A 12 8.90 -7.86 6.33
C GLU A 12 8.07 -7.43 5.10
N ILE A 13 8.09 -6.14 4.72
CA ILE A 13 7.46 -5.64 3.49
C ILE A 13 8.39 -5.96 2.32
N ILE A 14 8.10 -7.07 1.63
CA ILE A 14 8.89 -7.55 0.51
C ILE A 14 8.90 -6.53 -0.63
N GLY A 15 10.08 -6.01 -0.95
CA GLY A 15 10.24 -5.09 -2.07
C GLY A 15 9.82 -3.65 -1.76
N LEU A 16 9.82 -3.23 -0.49
CA LEU A 16 9.64 -1.82 -0.12
C LEU A 16 10.59 -0.89 -0.89
N SER A 17 11.87 -1.24 -1.01
CA SER A 17 12.84 -0.50 -1.83
C SER A 17 12.47 -0.50 -3.31
N THR A 18 11.97 -1.63 -3.83
CA THR A 18 11.50 -1.75 -5.22
C THR A 18 10.32 -0.82 -5.49
N ILE A 19 9.39 -0.72 -4.54
CA ILE A 19 8.25 0.19 -4.62
C ILE A 19 8.74 1.64 -4.61
N GLU A 20 9.65 2.00 -3.71
CA GLU A 20 10.23 3.34 -3.66
C GLU A 20 10.94 3.72 -4.96
N GLU A 21 11.79 2.84 -5.50
CA GLU A 21 12.48 3.02 -6.78
C GLU A 21 11.51 3.10 -7.97
N ALA A 22 10.43 2.31 -7.94
CA ALA A 22 9.40 2.35 -8.98
C ALA A 22 8.59 3.65 -8.94
N VAL A 23 8.45 4.28 -7.76
CA VAL A 23 7.83 5.60 -7.65
C VAL A 23 8.79 6.67 -8.18
N LEU A 24 9.99 6.79 -7.63
CA LEU A 24 10.91 7.91 -7.90
C LEU A 24 11.30 8.06 -9.38
N ASP A 25 11.38 9.29 -9.86
CA ASP A 25 11.72 9.68 -11.25
C ASP A 25 10.67 9.33 -12.31
N SER A 26 9.52 8.77 -11.92
CA SER A 26 8.46 8.37 -12.86
C SER A 26 7.90 9.53 -13.69
N ALA A 27 7.89 10.76 -13.17
CA ALA A 27 7.42 11.93 -13.89
C ALA A 27 8.28 12.28 -15.12
N SER A 28 9.51 11.79 -15.17
CA SER A 28 10.44 12.04 -16.27
C SER A 28 10.34 11.01 -17.41
N LEU A 29 9.55 9.95 -17.23
CA LEU A 29 9.53 8.81 -18.13
C LEU A 29 8.47 8.89 -19.22
N PRO A 30 8.67 8.16 -20.34
CA PRO A 30 7.62 7.88 -21.31
C PRO A 30 6.41 7.18 -20.66
N SER A 31 5.21 7.44 -21.18
CA SER A 31 3.95 6.93 -20.61
C SER A 31 3.87 5.40 -20.51
N ASP A 32 4.45 4.67 -21.45
CA ASP A 32 4.51 3.20 -21.43
C ASP A 32 5.42 2.68 -20.30
N GLU A 33 6.52 3.38 -20.01
CA GLU A 33 7.40 3.06 -18.88
C GLU A 33 6.75 3.44 -17.52
N VAL A 34 6.02 4.56 -17.46
CA VAL A 34 5.21 4.91 -16.28
C VAL A 34 4.20 3.81 -15.98
N ARG A 35 3.51 3.29 -17.00
CA ARG A 35 2.57 2.19 -16.83
C ARG A 35 3.24 0.91 -16.35
N LYS A 36 4.44 0.57 -16.84
CA LYS A 36 5.20 -0.59 -16.34
C LYS A 36 5.55 -0.45 -14.87
N ARG A 37 5.94 0.75 -14.42
CA ARG A 37 6.22 1.03 -13.01
C ARG A 37 4.98 0.93 -12.13
N TYR A 38 3.85 1.44 -12.60
CA TYR A 38 2.57 1.27 -11.92
C TYR A 38 2.26 -0.21 -11.66
N LEU A 39 2.37 -1.05 -12.69
CA LEU A 39 2.11 -2.49 -12.57
C LEU A 39 3.11 -3.18 -11.63
N LEU A 40 4.40 -2.79 -11.69
CA LEU A 40 5.43 -3.29 -10.80
C LEU A 40 5.13 -3.00 -9.32
N ILE A 41 4.63 -1.79 -9.01
CA ILE A 41 4.22 -1.42 -7.65
C ILE A 41 3.08 -2.33 -7.18
N GLY A 42 2.06 -2.54 -8.02
CA GLY A 42 0.92 -3.39 -7.69
C GLY A 42 1.33 -4.84 -7.42
N ASP A 43 2.18 -5.40 -8.28
CA ASP A 43 2.73 -6.75 -8.09
C ASP A 43 3.53 -6.86 -6.78
N ALA A 44 4.37 -5.87 -6.46
CA ALA A 44 5.15 -5.86 -5.22
C ALA A 44 4.27 -5.77 -3.96
N LEU A 45 3.26 -4.90 -3.98
CA LEU A 45 2.28 -4.77 -2.89
C LEU A 45 1.51 -6.07 -2.69
N TYR A 46 1.02 -6.68 -3.77
CA TYR A 46 0.26 -7.93 -3.69
C TYR A 46 1.12 -9.09 -3.19
N VAL A 47 2.37 -9.21 -3.67
CA VAL A 47 3.32 -10.23 -3.19
C VAL A 47 3.60 -10.06 -1.69
N SER A 48 3.79 -8.83 -1.23
CA SER A 48 3.98 -8.55 0.20
C SER A 48 2.78 -8.95 1.04
N ALA A 49 1.57 -8.57 0.61
CA ALA A 49 0.33 -8.92 1.31
C ALA A 49 0.17 -10.45 1.44
N GLN A 50 0.50 -11.21 0.39
CA GLN A 50 0.45 -12.67 0.42
C GLN A 50 1.50 -13.29 1.35
N ALA A 51 2.74 -12.77 1.32
CA ALA A 51 3.81 -13.25 2.18
C ALA A 51 3.52 -13.04 3.67
N LEU A 52 2.89 -11.92 4.00
CA LEU A 52 2.41 -11.58 5.35
C LEU A 52 1.15 -12.36 5.75
N ARG A 53 0.61 -13.20 4.86
CA ARG A 53 -0.68 -13.88 5.02
C ARG A 53 -1.79 -12.91 5.41
N LEU A 54 -1.86 -11.73 4.77
CA LEU A 54 -2.97 -10.82 5.01
C LEU A 54 -4.28 -11.42 4.49
N ASP A 55 -5.37 -11.11 5.18
CA ASP A 55 -6.71 -11.33 4.65
C ASP A 55 -6.90 -10.48 3.38
N GLU A 56 -7.48 -11.06 2.34
CA GLU A 56 -7.67 -10.41 1.04
C GLU A 56 -8.91 -9.50 0.98
N ASP A 57 -9.54 -9.23 2.11
CA ASP A 57 -10.55 -8.18 2.25
C ASP A 57 -10.03 -6.86 1.64
N PHE A 58 -10.85 -6.26 0.78
CA PHE A 58 -10.49 -5.07 0.03
C PHE A 58 -10.05 -3.91 0.94
N ASP A 59 -10.84 -3.60 1.97
CA ASP A 59 -10.52 -2.54 2.95
C ASP A 59 -9.19 -2.84 3.67
N ASN A 60 -8.94 -4.09 4.05
CA ASN A 60 -7.70 -4.51 4.69
C ASN A 60 -6.46 -4.28 3.79
N LEU A 61 -6.58 -4.61 2.49
CA LEU A 61 -5.50 -4.40 1.52
C LEU A 61 -5.22 -2.89 1.30
N LEU A 62 -6.25 -2.04 1.31
CA LEU A 62 -6.06 -0.59 1.24
C LEU A 62 -5.36 -0.04 2.48
N VAL A 63 -5.72 -0.52 3.68
CA VAL A 63 -5.03 -0.15 4.93
C VAL A 63 -3.56 -0.55 4.87
N PHE A 64 -3.25 -1.73 4.32
CA PHE A 64 -1.88 -2.17 4.12
C PHE A 64 -1.10 -1.22 3.20
N ALA A 65 -1.67 -0.82 2.06
CA ALA A 65 -1.05 0.13 1.15
C ALA A 65 -0.79 1.50 1.79
N VAL A 66 -1.69 1.99 2.67
CA VAL A 66 -1.45 3.21 3.45
C VAL A 66 -0.23 3.04 4.37
N GLY A 67 -0.14 1.91 5.08
CA GLY A 67 1.00 1.59 5.93
C GLY A 67 2.33 1.59 5.16
N VAL A 68 2.36 1.02 3.95
CA VAL A 68 3.55 1.06 3.08
C VAL A 68 3.94 2.50 2.73
N ALA A 69 2.97 3.37 2.40
CA ALA A 69 3.26 4.78 2.12
C ALA A 69 3.80 5.52 3.36
N GLU A 70 3.31 5.18 4.55
CA GLU A 70 3.80 5.71 5.82
C GLU A 70 5.24 5.28 6.08
N GLU A 71 5.61 4.02 5.80
CA GLU A 71 7.00 3.55 5.91
C GLU A 71 7.95 4.22 4.90
N MET A 72 7.46 4.57 3.70
CA MET A 72 8.27 5.25 2.68
C MET A 72 8.51 6.75 2.95
N SER A 73 7.70 7.38 3.80
CA SER A 73 7.74 8.82 4.06
C SER A 73 7.71 9.11 5.55
N GLU A 74 8.82 9.62 6.09
CA GLU A 74 8.86 10.08 7.48
C GLU A 74 7.80 11.16 7.78
N VAL A 75 7.41 11.97 6.79
CA VAL A 75 6.36 12.98 6.96
C VAL A 75 5.03 12.29 7.21
N LEU A 76 4.69 11.29 6.39
CA LEU A 76 3.46 10.51 6.56
C LEU A 76 3.50 9.67 7.83
N LEU A 77 4.62 9.01 8.15
CA LEU A 77 4.79 8.25 9.39
C LEU A 77 4.56 9.12 10.64
N ARG A 78 5.16 10.31 10.68
CA ARG A 78 4.95 11.25 11.80
C ARG A 78 3.49 11.67 11.93
N GLN A 79 2.81 11.90 10.81
CA GLN A 79 1.37 12.22 10.82
C GLN A 79 0.54 11.02 11.31
N ALA A 80 0.84 9.81 10.85
CA ALA A 80 0.17 8.58 11.24
C ALA A 80 0.29 8.35 12.75
N ILE A 81 1.50 8.44 13.32
CA ILE A 81 1.73 8.32 14.76
C ILE A 81 0.89 9.33 15.54
N ALA A 82 0.87 10.60 15.11
CA ALA A 82 0.11 11.66 15.76
C ALA A 82 -1.41 11.48 15.69
N LEU A 83 -1.91 10.74 14.68
CA LEU A 83 -3.33 10.53 14.41
C LEU A 83 -3.81 9.11 14.74
N SER A 84 -2.91 8.21 15.15
CA SER A 84 -3.15 6.79 15.37
C SER A 84 -4.24 6.46 16.39
N ASN A 85 -4.54 7.38 17.31
CA ASN A 85 -5.62 7.23 18.29
C ASN A 85 -7.00 7.65 17.77
N ARG A 86 -7.09 8.18 16.54
CA ARG A 86 -8.35 8.58 15.93
C ARG A 86 -9.05 7.37 15.34
N ARG A 87 -10.38 7.34 15.48
CA ARG A 87 -11.23 6.34 14.82
C ARG A 87 -11.36 6.66 13.33
N HIS A 88 -10.36 6.27 12.54
CA HIS A 88 -10.32 6.41 11.09
C HIS A 88 -10.04 5.06 10.44
N TRP A 89 -10.55 4.83 9.23
CA TRP A 89 -10.44 3.53 8.56
C TRP A 89 -8.99 3.12 8.30
N GLN A 90 -8.13 4.08 7.95
CA GLN A 90 -6.74 3.83 7.61
C GLN A 90 -5.86 3.39 8.79
N TYR A 91 -6.31 3.57 10.04
CA TYR A 91 -5.57 3.19 11.25
C TYR A 91 -6.16 1.93 11.91
N ARG A 92 -6.99 1.18 11.16
CA ARG A 92 -7.48 -0.11 11.62
C ARG A 92 -6.31 -1.11 11.65
N PRO A 93 -6.30 -2.06 12.60
CA PRO A 93 -5.34 -3.17 12.56
C PRO A 93 -5.49 -3.98 11.27
N LEU A 94 -4.37 -4.48 10.74
CA LEU A 94 -4.39 -5.43 9.64
C LEU A 94 -4.89 -6.79 10.11
N MET A 95 -5.68 -7.44 9.25
CA MET A 95 -6.23 -8.76 9.48
C MET A 95 -5.35 -9.81 8.78
N LEU A 96 -5.04 -10.89 9.50
CA LEU A 96 -4.32 -12.04 8.96
C LEU A 96 -5.32 -13.11 8.53
N LYS A 97 -5.01 -13.75 7.41
CA LYS A 97 -5.70 -14.92 6.88
C LYS A 97 -5.57 -16.09 7.84
N SER A 98 -6.69 -16.71 8.17
CA SER A 98 -6.74 -17.91 8.99
C SER A 98 -6.25 -19.15 8.21
N ASP A 99 -6.19 -20.31 8.86
CA ASP A 99 -5.91 -21.57 8.18
C ASP A 99 -7.09 -22.04 7.30
N GLU A 100 -8.30 -21.54 7.58
CA GLU A 100 -9.52 -21.79 6.80
C GLU A 100 -9.63 -20.87 5.57
N GLY A 101 -8.74 -19.89 5.44
CA GLY A 101 -8.75 -18.88 4.39
C GLY A 101 -9.13 -17.49 4.91
N ASN A 102 -9.66 -16.66 4.00
CA ASN A 102 -10.15 -15.32 4.33
C ASN A 102 -11.38 -15.39 5.28
N ASP A 103 -11.65 -14.32 6.02
CA ASP A 103 -12.89 -14.17 6.78
C ASP A 103 -14.10 -14.35 5.83
N PRO A 104 -15.17 -15.04 6.26
CA PRO A 104 -16.35 -15.23 5.43
C PRO A 104 -17.08 -13.93 5.03
N ASN A 105 -16.78 -12.81 5.69
CA ASN A 105 -17.33 -11.51 5.38
C ASN A 105 -16.38 -10.62 4.56
N SER A 106 -15.20 -11.12 4.19
CA SER A 106 -14.23 -10.36 3.38
C SER A 106 -14.79 -10.03 2.01
N GLU A 107 -14.66 -8.76 1.59
CA GLU A 107 -14.98 -8.35 0.23
C GLU A 107 -13.79 -8.66 -0.68
N VAL A 108 -13.81 -9.86 -1.29
CA VAL A 108 -12.74 -10.30 -2.21
C VAL A 108 -13.18 -10.05 -3.65
N ILE A 109 -12.55 -9.07 -4.29
CA ILE A 109 -12.76 -8.73 -5.71
C ILE A 109 -11.64 -9.32 -6.58
N ALA A 110 -11.64 -9.03 -7.88
CA ALA A 110 -10.60 -9.56 -8.78
C ALA A 110 -9.21 -9.03 -8.38
N LYS A 111 -8.19 -9.89 -8.52
CA LYS A 111 -6.80 -9.57 -8.18
C LYS A 111 -6.32 -8.25 -8.80
N ASP A 112 -6.59 -8.04 -10.09
CA ASP A 112 -6.14 -6.86 -10.80
C ASP A 112 -6.78 -5.58 -10.22
N ASP A 113 -8.04 -5.65 -9.80
CA ASP A 113 -8.73 -4.54 -9.15
C ASP A 113 -8.18 -4.27 -7.74
N GLN A 114 -7.91 -5.33 -6.95
CA GLN A 114 -7.24 -5.20 -5.65
C GLN A 114 -5.85 -4.57 -5.80
N SER A 115 -5.06 -5.04 -6.77
CA SER A 115 -3.72 -4.55 -7.07
C SER A 115 -3.74 -3.07 -7.45
N ASN A 116 -4.58 -2.68 -8.42
CA ASN A 116 -4.72 -1.29 -8.84
C ASN A 116 -5.18 -0.39 -7.68
N ALA A 117 -6.15 -0.84 -6.88
CA ALA A 117 -6.65 -0.04 -5.76
C ALA A 117 -5.59 0.16 -4.67
N MET A 118 -4.76 -0.85 -4.38
CA MET A 118 -3.62 -0.70 -3.47
C MET A 118 -2.61 0.33 -4.01
N VAL A 119 -2.28 0.28 -5.31
CA VAL A 119 -1.36 1.26 -5.92
C VAL A 119 -1.95 2.67 -5.83
N ASP A 120 -3.21 2.86 -6.22
CA ASP A 120 -3.86 4.16 -6.17
C ASP A 120 -3.93 4.72 -4.74
N CYS A 121 -4.19 3.85 -3.76
CA CYS A 121 -4.19 4.22 -2.35
C CYS A 121 -2.80 4.66 -1.88
N LEU A 122 -1.76 3.88 -2.17
CA LEU A 122 -0.37 4.23 -1.88
C LEU A 122 -0.02 5.60 -2.48
N LEU A 123 -0.25 5.79 -3.80
CA LEU A 123 0.11 7.01 -4.52
C LEU A 123 -0.68 8.23 -4.03
N TYR A 124 -1.96 8.06 -3.68
CA TYR A 124 -2.77 9.13 -3.09
C TYR A 124 -2.22 9.63 -1.74
N HIS A 125 -1.56 8.75 -0.98
CA HIS A 125 -0.88 9.16 0.24
C HIS A 125 0.49 9.78 -0.04
N LEU A 126 1.30 9.15 -0.88
CA LEU A 126 2.64 9.64 -1.24
C LEU A 126 2.61 11.04 -1.87
N ARG A 127 1.57 11.40 -2.64
CA ARG A 127 1.46 12.75 -3.23
C ARG A 127 1.34 13.91 -2.23
N LYS A 128 1.19 13.62 -0.93
CA LYS A 128 1.15 14.62 0.16
C LYS A 128 2.56 14.95 0.70
N ASP A 129 3.57 14.21 0.28
CA ASP A 129 4.99 14.49 0.54
C ASP A 129 5.61 15.07 -0.73
N ASP A 130 6.23 16.25 -0.61
CA ASP A 130 6.88 16.96 -1.72
C ASP A 130 7.94 16.10 -2.43
N ARG A 131 8.59 15.15 -1.71
CA ARG A 131 9.58 14.22 -2.28
C ARG A 131 8.97 13.33 -3.37
N TYR A 132 7.72 12.92 -3.21
CA TYR A 132 7.07 11.95 -4.10
C TYR A 132 5.98 12.58 -4.98
N ALA A 133 5.57 13.82 -4.70
CA ALA A 133 4.38 14.43 -5.28
C ALA A 133 4.36 14.42 -6.81
N ALA A 134 5.46 14.81 -7.47
CA ALA A 134 5.51 14.85 -8.93
C ALA A 134 5.34 13.46 -9.54
N ASP A 135 6.09 12.49 -9.03
CA ASP A 135 6.13 11.13 -9.55
C ASP A 135 4.84 10.35 -9.26
N ALA A 136 4.27 10.49 -8.06
CA ALA A 136 3.01 9.87 -7.70
C ALA A 136 1.85 10.38 -8.58
N ASN A 137 1.82 11.69 -8.88
CA ASN A 137 0.82 12.25 -9.79
C ASN A 137 1.00 11.74 -11.23
N ALA A 138 2.23 11.55 -11.70
CA ALA A 138 2.49 11.00 -13.03
C ALA A 138 1.99 9.54 -13.15
N LEU A 139 2.25 8.72 -12.13
CA LEU A 139 1.78 7.33 -12.07
C LEU A 139 0.24 7.25 -12.04
N MET A 140 -0.43 8.07 -11.22
CA MET A 140 -1.90 8.12 -11.19
C MET A 140 -2.52 8.56 -12.52
N ALA A 141 -1.83 9.41 -13.29
CA ALA A 141 -2.32 9.86 -14.60
C ALA A 141 -2.19 8.80 -15.70
N SER A 142 -1.43 7.73 -15.49
CA SER A 142 -1.19 6.66 -16.49
C SER A 142 -2.35 5.67 -16.68
N GLN A 143 -3.45 5.86 -15.93
CA GLN A 143 -4.70 5.09 -16.01
C GLN A 143 -5.58 5.46 -17.21
N GLY A 144 -5.21 6.50 -17.97
CA GLY A 144 -5.96 7.05 -19.12
C GLY A 144 -5.70 6.35 -20.45
#